data_AF-A0A9K3KTN8-F1
#
_entry.id   AF-A0A9K3KTN8-F1
#
_cell.length_a   1.000
_cell.length_b   1.000
_cell.length_c   1.000
_cell.angle_alpha   90.00
_cell.angle_beta   90.00
_cell.angle_gamma   90.00
#
_symmetry.space_group_name_H-M   'P 1'
#
loop_
_entity.id
_entity.type
_entity.pdbx_description
1 polymer ?
#
loop_
_entity_poly.entity_id
_entity_poly.type
_entity_poly.pdbx_seq_one_letter_code
_entity_poly.pdbx_strand_id
1 'polypeptide(L)'
;MQVFCDNEALVENVNKAREQSRPQFPNDALKASWDVLQAVVRLAKLLPQKTFHHIRGHQDTQVALDKLSRPAKLNVQADKLAGNYQRLSSHKNIPAPMIDGTHKHRKHIRDHRRTKKLKTYIKQKTQMSEAAFADIRLAEP
;
A
#
# COMPACT_ATOMS: atom_id res chain seq x y z
N MET A 1 3.55 10.10 23.56
CA MET A 1 4.83 10.17 22.79
C MET A 1 4.51 9.96 21.32
N GLN A 2 5.07 10.78 20.44
CA GLN A 2 4.71 10.84 19.03
C GLN A 2 5.68 10.00 18.18
N VAL A 3 5.14 9.27 17.21
CA VAL A 3 5.89 8.53 16.19
C VAL A 3 5.62 9.20 14.85
N PHE A 4 6.68 9.55 14.13
CA PHE A 4 6.59 10.16 12.82
C PHE A 4 7.12 9.19 11.77
N CYS A 5 6.46 9.15 10.61
CA CYS A 5 6.85 8.31 9.49
C CYS A 5 6.42 9.00 8.19
N ASP A 6 7.20 8.85 7.13
CA ASP A 6 6.92 9.37 5.80
C ASP A 6 6.15 8.40 4.89
N ASN A 7 5.96 7.16 5.36
CA ASN A 7 5.06 6.21 4.72
C ASN A 7 3.61 6.50 5.15
N GLU A 8 2.94 7.34 4.38
CA GLU A 8 1.54 7.72 4.59
C GLU A 8 0.61 6.51 4.70
N ALA A 9 0.75 5.55 3.80
CA ALA A 9 -0.09 4.35 3.79
C ALA A 9 0.07 3.53 5.09
N LEU A 10 1.28 3.42 5.64
CA LEU A 10 1.50 2.75 6.91
C LEU A 10 0.78 3.49 8.05
N VAL A 11 0.98 4.80 8.15
CA VAL A 11 0.39 5.63 9.22
C VAL A 11 -1.14 5.54 9.18
N GLU A 12 -1.74 5.69 8.00
CA GLU A 12 -3.18 5.56 7.84
C GLU A 12 -3.69 4.19 8.23
N ASN A 13 -3.05 3.12 7.76
CA ASN A 13 -3.51 1.76 8.05
C ASN A 13 -3.39 1.42 9.54
N VAL A 14 -2.33 1.88 10.21
CA VAL A 14 -2.17 1.70 11.65
C VAL A 14 -3.24 2.47 12.42
N ASN A 15 -3.49 3.74 12.09
CA ASN A 15 -4.52 4.54 12.75
C ASN A 15 -5.92 3.95 12.52
N LYS A 16 -6.26 3.60 11.27
CA LYS A 16 -7.52 2.91 10.92
C LYS A 16 -7.68 1.61 11.71
N ALA A 17 -6.65 0.77 11.80
CA ALA A 17 -6.72 -0.51 12.51
C ALA A 17 -6.83 -0.38 14.04
N ARG A 18 -6.47 0.77 14.62
CA ARG A 18 -6.67 1.07 16.05
C ARG A 18 -8.11 1.48 16.35
N GLU A 19 -8.75 2.18 15.44
CA GLU A 19 -10.14 2.65 15.54
C GLU A 19 -11.15 1.60 15.05
N GLN A 20 -10.69 0.62 14.28
CA GLN A 20 -11.54 -0.39 13.69
C GLN A 20 -12.17 -1.30 14.75
N SER A 21 -13.51 -1.25 14.83
CA SER A 21 -14.34 -2.15 15.65
C SER A 21 -14.65 -3.49 14.96
N ARG A 22 -14.53 -3.53 13.62
CA ARG A 22 -14.78 -4.75 12.83
C ARG A 22 -13.72 -5.82 13.16
N PRO A 23 -14.12 -7.07 13.44
CA PRO A 23 -13.19 -8.18 13.66
C PRO A 23 -12.35 -8.50 12.41
N GLN A 24 -11.15 -9.05 12.61
CA GLN A 24 -10.31 -9.53 11.52
C GLN A 24 -10.81 -10.88 11.03
N PHE A 25 -10.89 -11.04 9.71
CA PHE A 25 -11.30 -12.29 9.07
C PHE A 25 -10.07 -12.97 8.43
N PRO A 26 -10.08 -14.30 8.27
CA PRO A 26 -8.95 -15.02 7.66
C PRO A 26 -8.50 -14.46 6.30
N ASN A 27 -9.47 -14.00 5.49
CA ASN A 27 -9.18 -13.42 4.17
C ASN A 27 -8.42 -12.08 4.25
N ASP A 28 -8.41 -11.39 5.40
CA ASP A 28 -7.60 -10.18 5.57
C ASP A 28 -6.11 -10.48 5.46
N ALA A 29 -5.67 -11.69 5.82
CA ALA A 29 -4.27 -12.12 5.73
C ALA A 29 -3.75 -12.21 4.28
N LEU A 30 -4.64 -12.18 3.28
CA LEU A 30 -4.27 -12.15 1.87
C LEU A 30 -3.86 -10.75 1.38
N LYS A 31 -4.05 -9.70 2.21
CA LYS A 31 -3.64 -8.34 1.86
C LYS A 31 -2.10 -8.25 1.82
N ALA A 32 -1.57 -7.44 0.90
CA ALA A 32 -0.13 -7.22 0.80
C ALA A 32 0.44 -6.67 2.12
N SER A 33 1.59 -7.21 2.53
CA SER A 33 2.29 -6.81 3.76
C SER A 33 1.44 -6.89 5.04
N TRP A 34 0.40 -7.75 5.04
CA TRP A 34 -0.51 -7.88 6.18
C TRP A 34 0.23 -8.30 7.45
N ASP A 35 1.17 -9.22 7.36
CA ASP A 35 1.98 -9.72 8.47
C ASP A 35 2.78 -8.61 9.15
N VAL A 36 3.50 -7.79 8.37
CA VAL A 36 4.28 -6.65 8.86
C VAL A 36 3.35 -5.59 9.45
N LEU A 37 2.27 -5.24 8.75
CA LEU A 37 1.30 -4.26 9.24
C LEU A 37 0.68 -4.70 10.57
N GLN A 38 0.29 -5.97 10.70
CA GLN A 38 -0.29 -6.48 11.94
C GLN A 38 0.71 -6.51 13.09
N ALA A 39 2.00 -6.75 12.83
CA ALA A 39 3.02 -6.63 13.86
C ALA A 39 3.07 -5.20 14.43
N VAL A 40 3.03 -4.19 13.56
CA VAL A 40 2.97 -2.78 13.95
C VAL A 40 1.68 -2.46 14.70
N VAL A 41 0.52 -2.92 14.20
CA VAL A 41 -0.79 -2.69 14.84
C VAL A 41 -0.85 -3.32 16.23
N ARG A 42 -0.35 -4.56 16.41
CA ARG A 42 -0.27 -5.22 17.72
C ARG A 42 0.57 -4.39 18.69
N LEU A 43 1.75 -3.93 18.25
CA LEU A 43 2.60 -3.07 19.07
C LEU A 43 1.92 -1.73 19.41
N ALA A 44 1.23 -1.12 18.45
CA ALA A 44 0.50 0.13 18.65
C ALA A 44 -0.66 -0.03 19.66
N LYS A 45 -1.35 -1.18 19.67
CA LYS A 45 -2.39 -1.49 20.66
C LYS A 45 -1.83 -1.70 22.07
N LEU A 46 -0.64 -2.29 22.20
CA LEU A 46 0.07 -2.41 23.48
C LEU A 46 0.57 -1.07 24.02
N LEU A 47 0.70 -0.06 23.15
CA LEU A 47 1.20 1.27 23.49
C LEU A 47 0.16 2.36 23.16
N PRO A 48 -1.02 2.35 23.80
CA PRO A 48 -2.15 3.21 23.42
C PRO A 48 -1.86 4.72 23.50
N GLN A 49 -0.91 5.14 24.34
CA GLN A 49 -0.44 6.51 24.50
C GLN A 49 0.46 7.02 23.36
N LYS A 50 0.79 6.17 22.38
CA LYS A 50 1.54 6.57 21.18
C LYS A 50 0.60 7.05 20.09
N THR A 51 0.99 8.12 19.41
CA THR A 51 0.27 8.67 18.25
C THR A 51 1.17 8.60 17.03
N PHE A 52 0.61 8.21 15.88
CA PHE A 52 1.34 8.04 14.63
C PHE A 52 0.95 9.17 13.68
N HIS A 53 1.96 9.87 13.16
CA HIS A 53 1.79 11.05 12.34
C HIS A 53 2.56 10.88 11.04
N HIS A 54 1.91 11.24 9.94
CA HIS A 54 2.56 11.32 8.65
C HIS A 54 3.36 12.62 8.55
N ILE A 55 4.57 12.55 8.01
CA ILE A 55 5.40 13.71 7.65
C ILE A 55 5.90 13.54 6.22
N ARG A 56 6.21 14.64 5.53
CA ARG A 56 6.77 14.54 4.19
C ARG A 56 8.20 13.99 4.26
N GLY A 57 8.53 13.04 3.39
CA GLY A 57 9.90 12.55 3.22
C GLY A 57 10.80 13.54 2.48
N HIS A 58 12.12 13.29 2.53
CA HIS A 58 13.16 13.98 1.74
C HIS A 58 13.08 15.52 1.68
N GLN A 59 12.68 16.16 2.77
CA GLN A 59 12.57 17.63 2.83
C GLN A 59 13.93 18.34 2.76
N ASP A 60 15.02 17.62 2.99
CA ASP A 60 16.41 18.08 2.87
C ASP A 60 16.85 18.38 1.42
N THR A 61 16.08 17.92 0.44
CA THR A 61 16.31 18.25 -0.99
C THR A 61 15.92 19.68 -1.36
N GLN A 62 15.01 20.29 -0.59
CA GLN A 62 14.45 21.62 -0.88
C GLN A 62 14.78 22.64 0.22
N VAL A 63 15.01 22.19 1.45
CA VAL A 63 15.24 23.04 2.61
C VAL A 63 16.52 22.60 3.30
N ALA A 64 17.37 23.57 3.62
CA ALA A 64 18.61 23.30 4.35
C ALA A 64 18.31 22.61 5.69
N LEU A 65 19.15 21.63 6.06
CA LEU A 65 18.93 20.77 7.24
C LEU A 65 18.69 21.56 8.52
N ASP A 66 19.38 22.66 8.74
CA ASP A 66 19.25 23.56 9.90
C ASP A 66 17.84 24.16 10.03
N LYS A 67 17.18 24.43 8.90
CA LYS A 67 15.83 25.01 8.82
C LYS A 67 14.70 23.98 8.92
N LEU A 68 15.01 22.69 8.88
CA LEU A 68 14.01 21.64 9.03
C LEU A 68 13.47 21.54 10.45
N SER A 69 12.19 21.15 10.56
CA SER A 69 11.59 20.78 11.82
C SER A 69 12.33 19.58 12.45
N ARG A 70 12.26 19.42 13.77
CA ARG A 70 12.91 18.29 14.46
C ARG A 70 12.45 16.92 13.91
N PRO A 71 11.15 16.66 13.67
CA PRO A 71 10.72 15.40 13.05
C PRO A 71 11.32 15.18 11.65
N ALA A 72 11.37 16.20 10.81
CA ALA A 72 11.94 16.10 9.47
C ALA A 72 13.45 15.79 9.50
N LYS A 73 14.21 16.45 10.39
CA LYS A 73 15.64 16.15 10.62
C LYS A 73 15.86 14.68 11.00
N LEU A 74 15.03 14.16 11.90
CA LEU A 74 15.12 12.77 12.35
C LEU A 74 14.70 11.78 11.26
N ASN A 75 13.73 12.10 10.42
CA ASN A 75 13.35 11.26 9.28
C ASN A 75 14.51 11.14 8.29
N VAL A 76 15.14 12.25 7.91
CA VAL A 76 16.31 12.25 7.02
C VAL A 76 17.44 11.38 7.58
N GLN A 77 17.68 11.45 8.90
CA GLN A 77 18.64 10.57 9.56
C GLN A 77 18.21 9.11 9.52
N ALA A 78 16.93 8.81 9.75
CA ALA A 78 16.38 7.47 9.66
C ALA A 78 16.54 6.88 8.25
N ASP A 79 16.22 7.64 7.20
CA ASP A 79 16.38 7.24 5.80
C ASP A 79 17.84 6.96 5.47
N LYS A 80 18.75 7.81 5.94
CA LYS A 80 20.19 7.60 5.76
C LYS A 80 20.66 6.31 6.44
N LEU A 81 20.20 6.04 7.66
CA LEU A 81 20.53 4.81 8.38
C LEU A 81 19.96 3.57 7.69
N ALA A 82 18.70 3.62 7.26
CA ALA A 82 18.04 2.54 6.52
C ALA A 82 18.76 2.26 5.19
N GLY A 83 19.07 3.31 4.42
CA GLY A 83 19.82 3.19 3.16
C GLY A 83 21.25 2.67 3.37
N ASN A 84 21.94 3.09 4.43
CA ASN A 84 23.25 2.55 4.79
C ASN A 84 23.16 1.06 5.11
N TYR A 85 22.19 0.65 5.92
CA TYR A 85 21.96 -0.76 6.23
C TYR A 85 21.64 -1.55 4.96
N GLN A 86 20.77 -1.05 4.08
CA GLN A 86 20.43 -1.72 2.83
C GLN A 86 21.66 -1.91 1.92
N ARG A 87 22.57 -0.93 1.84
CA ARG A 87 23.82 -1.07 1.06
C ARG A 87 24.82 -2.04 1.69
N LEU A 88 24.91 -2.06 3.02
CA LEU A 88 25.86 -2.89 3.75
C LEU A 88 25.36 -4.34 3.94
N SER A 89 24.04 -4.53 3.95
CA SER A 89 23.43 -5.84 4.09
C SER A 89 23.48 -6.59 2.77
N SER A 90 23.93 -7.84 2.81
CA SER A 90 23.93 -8.76 1.65
C SER A 90 22.56 -9.44 1.45
N HIS A 91 21.47 -8.77 1.82
CA HIS A 91 20.12 -9.30 1.68
C HIS A 91 19.80 -9.49 0.20
N LYS A 92 19.69 -10.74 -0.23
CA LYS A 92 19.20 -11.06 -1.56
C LYS A 92 17.69 -10.82 -1.55
N ASN A 93 17.23 -9.85 -2.33
CA ASN A 93 15.81 -9.76 -2.68
C ASN A 93 15.46 -11.00 -3.49
N ILE A 94 15.02 -12.06 -2.83
CA ILE A 94 14.44 -13.21 -3.50
C ILE A 94 13.02 -12.78 -3.86
N PRO A 95 12.70 -12.54 -5.14
CA PRO A 95 11.33 -12.26 -5.52
C PRO A 95 10.46 -13.41 -5.03
N ALA A 96 9.34 -13.07 -4.37
CA ALA A 96 8.41 -14.08 -3.90
C ALA A 96 8.04 -15.00 -5.08
N PRO A 97 7.99 -16.32 -4.87
CA PRO A 97 7.64 -17.25 -5.93
C PRO A 97 6.29 -16.84 -6.51
N MET A 98 6.33 -16.49 -7.79
CA MET A 98 5.15 -16.06 -8.51
C MET A 98 4.26 -17.28 -8.71
N ILE A 99 3.03 -17.23 -8.20
CA ILE A 99 2.06 -18.29 -8.46
C ILE A 99 1.73 -18.27 -9.95
N ASP A 100 1.87 -19.40 -10.63
CA ASP A 100 1.54 -19.52 -12.04
C ASP A 100 0.08 -19.13 -12.29
N GLY A 101 -0.12 -18.21 -13.24
CA GLY A 101 -1.45 -17.68 -13.61
C GLY A 101 -1.72 -16.22 -13.21
N THR A 102 -1.05 -15.67 -12.19
CA THR A 102 -1.39 -14.34 -11.65
C THR A 102 -1.05 -13.17 -12.59
N HIS A 103 0.02 -13.28 -13.39
CA HIS A 103 0.43 -12.22 -14.33
C HIS A 103 -0.22 -12.32 -15.71
N LYS A 104 -0.46 -13.54 -16.21
CA LYS A 104 -1.03 -13.73 -17.55
C LYS A 104 -2.53 -13.44 -17.55
N HIS A 105 -3.26 -13.69 -16.46
CA HIS A 105 -4.71 -13.49 -16.45
C HIS A 105 -5.11 -12.03 -16.47
N ARG A 106 -4.45 -11.11 -15.75
CA ARG A 106 -4.85 -9.68 -15.80
C ARG A 106 -4.69 -9.08 -17.20
N LYS A 107 -3.58 -9.36 -17.89
CA LYS A 107 -3.37 -8.90 -19.26
C LYS A 107 -4.27 -9.64 -20.26
N HIS A 108 -4.38 -10.97 -20.16
CA HIS A 108 -5.21 -11.78 -21.05
C HIS A 108 -6.71 -11.49 -20.88
N ILE A 109 -7.21 -11.29 -19.65
CA ILE A 109 -8.58 -10.85 -19.37
C ILE A 109 -8.80 -9.44 -19.88
N ARG A 110 -7.83 -8.52 -19.73
CA ARG A 110 -7.92 -7.16 -20.28
C ARG A 110 -7.93 -7.16 -21.82
N ASP A 111 -7.11 -8.00 -22.44
CA ASP A 111 -7.01 -8.15 -23.88
C ASP A 111 -8.23 -8.91 -24.45
N HIS A 112 -8.76 -9.89 -23.70
CA HIS A 112 -10.04 -10.55 -24.02
C HIS A 112 -11.23 -9.62 -23.80
N ARG A 113 -11.22 -8.72 -22.80
CA ARG A 113 -12.25 -7.67 -22.67
C ARG A 113 -12.29 -6.75 -23.89
N ARG A 114 -11.15 -6.61 -24.60
CA ARG A 114 -11.06 -5.88 -25.87
C ARG A 114 -11.52 -6.70 -27.08
N THR A 115 -11.53 -8.03 -27.02
CA THR A 115 -12.07 -8.83 -28.13
C THR A 115 -13.59 -8.70 -28.17
N LYS A 116 -14.13 -8.42 -29.37
CA LYS A 116 -15.58 -8.23 -29.60
C LYS A 116 -16.41 -9.37 -28.99
N LYS A 117 -15.90 -10.60 -29.03
CA LYS A 117 -16.57 -11.80 -28.50
C LYS A 117 -16.85 -11.74 -26.99
N LEU A 118 -15.89 -11.35 -26.15
CA LEU A 118 -16.12 -11.30 -24.69
C LEU A 118 -17.00 -10.11 -24.30
N LYS A 119 -16.85 -8.96 -24.99
CA LYS A 119 -17.73 -7.80 -24.81
C LYS A 119 -19.19 -8.17 -25.07
N THR A 120 -19.45 -8.88 -26.16
CA THR A 120 -20.80 -9.35 -26.52
C THR A 120 -21.33 -10.37 -25.50
N TYR A 121 -20.50 -11.34 -25.09
CA TYR A 121 -20.88 -12.34 -24.09
C TYR A 121 -21.27 -11.70 -22.75
N ILE A 122 -20.46 -10.77 -22.23
CA ILE A 122 -20.75 -10.10 -20.96
C ILE A 122 -22.06 -9.32 -21.05
N LYS A 123 -22.26 -8.53 -22.11
CA LYS A 123 -23.51 -7.78 -22.30
C LYS A 123 -24.74 -8.66 -22.39
N GLN A 124 -24.65 -9.79 -23.10
CA GLN A 124 -25.76 -10.73 -23.21
C GLN A 124 -26.08 -11.37 -21.85
N LYS A 125 -25.05 -11.76 -21.09
CA LYS A 125 -25.22 -12.39 -19.78
C LYS A 125 -25.74 -11.42 -18.71
N THR A 126 -25.32 -10.16 -18.75
CA THR A 126 -25.69 -9.15 -17.75
C THR A 126 -26.83 -8.22 -18.19
N GLN A 127 -27.33 -8.38 -19.43
CA GLN A 127 -28.33 -7.51 -20.08
C GLN A 127 -27.94 -6.02 -20.08
N MET A 128 -26.64 -5.72 -20.02
CA MET A 128 -26.14 -4.35 -19.93
C MET A 128 -26.21 -3.62 -21.28
N SER A 129 -26.59 -2.35 -21.24
CA SER A 129 -26.55 -1.47 -22.40
C SER A 129 -25.12 -1.07 -22.79
N GLU A 130 -24.93 -0.62 -24.03
CA GLU A 130 -23.63 -0.16 -24.54
C GLU A 130 -23.06 0.99 -23.68
N ALA A 131 -23.93 1.93 -23.30
CA ALA A 131 -23.59 3.08 -22.46
C ALA A 131 -23.15 2.63 -21.06
N ALA A 132 -23.95 1.78 -20.40
CA ALA A 132 -23.61 1.25 -19.07
C ALA A 132 -22.29 0.44 -19.06
N PHE A 133 -21.98 -0.26 -20.15
CA PHE A 133 -20.71 -0.97 -20.28
C PHE A 133 -19.52 -0.03 -20.53
N ALA A 134 -19.73 1.11 -21.19
CA ALA A 134 -18.71 2.12 -21.43
C ALA A 134 -18.37 2.90 -20.14
N ASP A 135 -19.37 3.17 -19.30
CA ASP A 135 -19.23 3.93 -18.04
C ASP A 135 -18.42 3.21 -16.96
N ILE A 136 -18.28 1.87 -17.04
CA ILE A 136 -17.37 1.10 -16.16
C ILE A 136 -15.92 1.63 -16.25
N ARG A 137 -15.53 2.29 -17.34
CA ARG A 137 -14.18 2.87 -17.51
C ARG A 137 -13.89 4.07 -16.62
N LEU A 138 -14.90 4.71 -16.02
CA LEU A 138 -14.72 5.91 -15.20
C LEU A 138 -14.58 5.60 -13.70
N ALA A 139 -14.63 4.33 -13.31
CA ALA A 139 -14.32 3.89 -11.95
C ALA A 139 -12.93 3.24 -11.89
N GLU A 140 -11.89 4.04 -12.08
CA GLU A 140 -10.52 3.72 -11.64
C GLU A 140 -9.97 4.95 -10.90
N PRO A 141 -9.04 4.72 -9.95
CA PRO A 141 -9.18 4.93 -8.50
C PRO A 141 -9.29 6.39 -8.02
#